data_AF-A0A554KCG9-F1
#
_entry.id   AF-A0A554KCG9-F1
#
_cell.length_a   1.000
_cell.length_b   1.000
_cell.length_c   1.000
_cell.angle_alpha   90.00
_cell.angle_beta   90.00
_cell.angle_gamma   90.00
#
_symmetry.space_group_name_H-M   'P 1'
#
loop_
_entity.id
_entity.type
_entity.pdbx_description
1 polymer ?
#
loop_
_entity_poly.entity_id
_entity_poly.type
_entity_poly.pdbx_seq_one_letter_code
_entity_poly.pdbx_strand_id
1 'polypeptide(L)'
;METSPLTIIDDKHMRGVIAPARTISKRMLEDIIDFIELSTPEAIRETAKRIREADQKNSWVPAREVGKHFQKRVRASKKKL
;
A
#
# COMPACT_ATOMS: atom_id res chain seq x y z
N MET A 1 10.37 14.64 15.70
CA MET A 1 9.28 13.80 15.16
C MET A 1 8.83 14.48 13.89
N GLU A 2 9.02 13.87 12.72
CA GLU A 2 8.46 14.45 11.50
C GLU A 2 6.94 14.33 11.58
N THR A 3 6.27 15.48 11.66
CA THR A 3 4.83 15.55 11.54
C THR A 3 4.48 15.15 10.11
N SER A 4 3.88 13.96 9.95
CA SER A 4 3.32 13.55 8.68
C SER A 4 2.39 14.65 8.17
N PRO A 5 2.50 15.11 6.91
CA PRO A 5 1.65 16.15 6.37
C PRO A 5 0.19 15.68 6.20
N LEU A 6 -0.13 14.45 6.59
CA LEU A 6 -1.43 13.82 6.46
C LEU A 6 -2.09 13.68 7.83
N THR A 7 -3.35 14.11 7.91
CA THR A 7 -4.22 13.82 9.06
C THR A 7 -5.27 12.81 8.62
N ILE A 8 -5.33 11.66 9.30
CA ILE A 8 -6.36 10.64 9.08
C ILE A 8 -7.48 10.89 10.11
N ILE A 9 -8.71 10.95 9.64
CA ILE A 9 -9.91 10.99 10.47
C ILE A 9 -10.54 9.60 10.44
N ASP A 10 -10.65 8.98 11.62
CA ASP A 10 -11.30 7.69 11.80
C ASP A 10 -12.19 7.76 13.04
N ASP A 11 -13.45 8.17 12.85
CA ASP A 11 -14.48 8.19 13.88
C ASP A 11 -15.70 7.36 13.45
N LYS A 12 -16.59 7.05 14.41
CA LYS A 12 -17.82 6.27 14.20
C LYS A 12 -18.73 6.81 13.09
N HIS A 13 -18.64 8.10 12.78
CA HIS A 13 -19.53 8.78 11.83
C HIS A 13 -18.83 9.21 10.54
N MET A 14 -17.50 9.32 10.53
CA MET A 14 -16.75 9.86 9.40
C MET A 14 -15.37 9.24 9.32
N ARG A 15 -15.01 8.83 8.09
CA ARG A 15 -13.68 8.38 7.72
C ARG A 15 -13.15 9.26 6.60
N GLY A 16 -11.91 9.73 6.70
CA GLY A 16 -11.36 10.62 5.69
C GLY A 16 -9.90 10.97 5.90
N VAL A 17 -9.33 11.68 4.94
CA VAL A 17 -7.94 12.13 4.97
C VAL A 17 -7.89 13.62 4.64
N ILE A 18 -7.16 14.38 5.46
CA ILE A 18 -6.84 15.79 5.22
C ILE A 18 -5.37 15.88 4.82
N ALA A 19 -5.11 16.55 3.70
CA ALA A 19 -3.78 16.78 3.16
C ALA A 19 -3.62 18.24 2.68
N PRO A 20 -2.43 18.84 2.79
CA PRO A 20 -2.15 20.13 2.17
C PRO A 20 -2.34 20.04 0.65
N ALA A 21 -3.10 20.98 0.09
CA ALA A 21 -3.52 20.97 -1.31
C ALA A 21 -2.35 20.96 -2.33
N ARG A 22 -1.13 21.32 -1.91
CA ARG A 22 0.06 21.31 -2.77
C ARG A 22 0.94 20.06 -2.59
N THR A 23 0.69 19.26 -1.58
CA THR A 23 1.50 18.07 -1.25
C THR A 23 0.94 16.83 -1.92
N ILE A 24 -0.38 16.76 -2.09
CA ILE A 24 -1.07 15.59 -2.67
C ILE A 24 -2.05 16.07 -3.72
N SER A 25 -2.00 15.45 -4.90
CA SER A 25 -2.96 15.72 -5.97
C SER A 25 -4.34 15.18 -5.59
N LYS A 26 -5.41 15.80 -6.11
CA LYS A 26 -6.77 15.31 -5.90
C LYS A 26 -6.90 13.80 -6.20
N ARG A 27 -6.32 13.35 -7.31
CA ARG A 27 -6.31 11.93 -7.71
C ARG A 27 -5.66 11.02 -6.67
N MET A 28 -4.51 11.43 -6.12
CA MET A 28 -3.84 10.65 -5.09
C MET A 28 -4.65 10.62 -3.79
N LEU A 29 -5.38 11.70 -3.47
CA LEU A 29 -6.28 11.70 -2.32
C LEU A 29 -7.47 10.74 -2.52
N GLU A 30 -8.06 10.72 -3.72
CA GLU A 30 -9.09 9.76 -4.11
C GLU A 30 -8.58 8.32 -4.00
N ASP A 31 -7.40 8.02 -4.54
CA ASP A 31 -6.78 6.69 -4.45
C ASP A 31 -6.55 6.25 -2.98
N ILE A 32 -6.20 7.18 -2.09
CA ILE A 32 -6.03 6.90 -0.65
C ILE A 32 -7.38 6.61 0.03
N ILE A 33 -8.41 7.39 -0.29
CA ILE A 33 -9.76 7.19 0.26
C ILE A 33 -10.30 5.83 -0.18
N ASP A 34 -10.23 5.52 -1.47
CA ASP A 34 -10.65 4.23 -2.02
C ASP A 34 -9.92 3.07 -1.33
N PHE A 35 -8.60 3.21 -1.10
CA PHE A 35 -7.82 2.21 -0.38
C PHE A 35 -8.31 2.00 1.05
N ILE A 36 -8.63 3.08 1.78
CA ILE A 36 -9.15 3.00 3.16
C ILE A 36 -10.55 2.38 3.19
N GLU A 37 -11.43 2.73 2.25
CA GLU A 37 -12.79 2.21 2.16
C GLU A 37 -12.81 0.71 1.84
N LEU A 38 -11.90 0.25 0.97
CA LEU A 38 -11.77 -1.16 0.60
C LEU A 38 -11.03 -2.01 1.65
N SER A 39 -10.45 -1.38 2.67
CA SER A 39 -9.69 -2.06 3.71
C SER A 39 -10.59 -2.62 4.80
N THR A 40 -10.85 -3.93 4.76
CA THR A 40 -11.47 -4.66 5.89
C THR A 40 -10.51 -4.81 7.06
N PRO A 41 -10.98 -4.92 8.32
CA PRO A 41 -10.13 -5.22 9.47
C PRO A 41 -9.24 -6.45 9.25
N GLU A 42 -9.75 -7.46 8.55
CA GLU A 42 -9.05 -8.67 8.16
C GLU A 42 -7.87 -8.36 7.23
N ALA A 43 -8.11 -7.57 6.17
CA ALA A 43 -7.08 -7.17 5.21
C ALA A 43 -5.98 -6.32 5.85
N ILE A 44 -6.35 -5.46 6.82
CA ILE A 44 -5.38 -4.66 7.59
C ILE A 44 -4.48 -5.58 8.43
N ARG A 45 -5.07 -6.55 9.16
CA ARG A 45 -4.31 -7.51 9.97
C ARG A 45 -3.38 -8.36 9.11
N GLU A 46 -3.86 -8.84 7.97
CA GLU A 46 -3.06 -9.62 7.05
C GLU A 46 -1.91 -8.80 6.44
N THR A 47 -2.19 -7.56 6.02
CA THR A 47 -1.17 -6.64 5.51
C THR A 47 -0.09 -6.38 6.55
N ALA A 48 -0.48 -6.07 7.79
CA ALA A 48 0.46 -5.84 8.88
C ALA A 48 1.34 -7.08 9.15
N LYS A 49 0.78 -8.29 9.08
CA LYS A 49 1.54 -9.54 9.20
C LYS A 49 2.57 -9.67 8.06
N ARG A 50 2.16 -9.44 6.81
CA ARG A 50 3.03 -9.55 5.62
C ARG A 50 4.18 -8.54 5.66
N ILE A 51 3.93 -7.30 6.10
CA ILE A 51 4.96 -6.26 6.29
C ILE A 51 6.01 -6.75 7.28
N ARG A 52 5.60 -7.19 8.48
CA ARG A 52 6.52 -7.70 9.50
C ARG A 52 7.35 -8.88 9.01
N GLU A 53 6.73 -9.82 8.30
CA GLU A 53 7.46 -10.96 7.73
C GLU A 53 8.47 -10.52 6.68
N ALA A 54 8.14 -9.52 5.86
CA ALA A 54 9.05 -8.98 4.85
C ALA A 54 10.24 -8.23 5.49
N ASP A 55 10.01 -7.48 6.56
CA ASP A 55 11.06 -6.84 7.35
C ASP A 55 12.00 -7.88 7.96
N GLN A 56 11.44 -8.90 8.64
CA GLN A 56 12.22 -9.97 9.26
C GLN A 56 13.07 -10.75 8.26
N LYS A 57 12.54 -10.98 7.06
CA LYS A 57 13.22 -11.73 5.99
C LYS A 57 14.08 -10.83 5.09
N ASN A 58 14.07 -9.52 5.33
CA ASN A 58 14.67 -8.50 4.46
C ASN A 58 14.32 -8.69 2.98
N SER A 59 13.05 -8.98 2.70
CA SER A 59 12.57 -9.42 1.39
C SER A 59 11.87 -8.32 0.58
N TRP A 60 12.13 -7.06 0.91
CA TRP A 60 11.58 -5.93 0.17
C TRP A 60 12.19 -5.83 -1.22
N VAL A 61 11.34 -5.65 -2.22
CA VAL A 61 11.76 -5.49 -3.62
C VAL A 61 11.51 -4.05 -4.03
N PRO A 62 12.53 -3.32 -4.52
CA PRO A 62 12.33 -1.97 -5.04
C PRO A 62 11.30 -1.97 -6.18
N ALA A 63 10.43 -0.96 -6.23
CA ALA A 63 9.34 -0.87 -7.21
C ALA A 63 9.83 -1.05 -8.67
N ARG A 64 10.99 -0.48 -9.01
CA ARG A 64 11.65 -0.61 -10.33
C ARG A 64 12.00 -2.06 -10.72
N GLU A 65 12.12 -2.95 -9.74
CA GLU A 65 12.50 -4.35 -9.92
C GLU A 65 11.27 -5.27 -9.96
N VAL A 66 10.15 -4.85 -9.37
CA VAL A 66 8.90 -5.63 -9.32
C VAL A 66 8.47 -6.11 -10.71
N GLY A 67 8.51 -5.24 -11.71
CA GLY A 67 8.17 -5.60 -13.10
C GLY A 67 9.10 -6.66 -13.69
N LYS A 68 10.41 -6.59 -13.40
CA LYS A 68 11.40 -7.57 -13.85
C LYS A 68 11.18 -8.93 -13.18
N HIS A 69 10.92 -8.94 -11.88
CA HIS A 69 10.57 -10.15 -11.14
C HIS A 69 9.27 -10.78 -11.66
N PHE A 70 8.26 -9.96 -11.94
CA PHE A 70 7.00 -10.42 -12.52
C PHE A 70 7.20 -11.11 -13.86
N GLN A 71 7.89 -10.46 -14.81
CA GLN A 71 8.18 -11.04 -16.12
C GLN A 71 9.02 -12.32 -16.03
N LYS A 72 9.99 -12.37 -15.11
CA LYS A 72 10.82 -13.57 -14.87
C LYS A 72 9.96 -14.76 -14.40
N ARG A 73 9.02 -14.53 -13.48
CA ARG A 73 8.09 -15.58 -13.00
C ARG A 73 7.19 -16.08 -14.12
N VAL A 74 6.58 -15.18 -14.89
CA VAL A 74 5.70 -15.55 -16.01
C VAL A 74 6.44 -16.41 -17.04
N ARG A 75 7.68 -16.06 -17.38
CA ARG A 75 8.53 -16.86 -18.30
C ARG A 75 8.90 -18.23 -17.72
N ALA A 76 9.17 -18.31 -16.41
CA ALA A 76 9.48 -19.57 -15.74
C ALA A 76 8.27 -20.52 -15.70
N SER A 77 7.06 -19.99 -15.51
CA SER A 77 5.82 -20.79 -15.54
C SER A 77 5.51 -21.33 -16.94
N LYS A 78 5.76 -20.56 -18.01
CA LYS A 78 5.58 -21.03 -19.40
C LYS A 78 6.58 -22.10 -19.84
N LYS A 79 7.74 -22.21 -19.17
CA LYS A 79 8.77 -23.23 -19.46
C LYS A 79 8.51 -24.59 -18.78
N LYS A 80 7.57 -24.64 -17.85
CA LYS A 80 7.18 -25.85 -17.11
C LYS A 80 5.93 -26.54 -17.69
N LEU A 81 5.33 -25.95 -18.72
CA LEU A 81 4.28 -26.52 -19.57
C LEU A 81 4.92 -26.98 -20.87
#